data_AF-A0A953RHU0-F1
#
_entry.id   AF-A0A953RHU0-F1
#
_cell.length_a   1.000
_cell.length_b   1.000
_cell.length_c   1.000
_cell.angle_alpha   90.00
_cell.angle_beta   90.00
_cell.angle_gamma   90.00
#
_symmetry.space_group_name_H-M   'P 1'
#
loop_
_entity.id
_entity.type
_entity.pdbx_description
1 polymer ?
#
loop_
_entity_poly.entity_id
_entity_poly.type
_entity_poly.pdbx_seq_one_letter_code
_entity_poly.pdbx_strand_id
1 'polypeptide(L)'
;MKRIVVAALLASSLGAAELKPQTVEAFDRYIRQTEQRLDGQKGFLWADESADRARRVRQGEIVVQRFASTPEADVPGGLAHDWVGSVFIPGVTLVKTLSAMQDYNHKEAYRPEVMASRILVRSGNDFVVYMRLLKKKVITVVLDTEHDIHYFQVGPGRWRSISRTTKIAQVEKLGKPDEYDLPPGTGDGFLWKLNTYWRFAERDGGTWVECEAISLTRDVPLGLGWIIKPIIRDLPKESLENTLRQTRDALSK
;
A
#
# COMPACT_ATOMS: atom_id res chain seq x y z
N MET A 1 3.37 -43.48 37.42
CA MET A 1 2.23 -42.67 36.94
C MET A 1 2.77 -41.39 36.31
N LYS A 2 2.82 -41.31 34.97
CA LYS A 2 3.28 -40.12 34.23
C LYS A 2 2.11 -39.13 34.14
N ARG A 3 2.28 -37.93 34.71
CA ARG A 3 1.32 -36.83 34.57
C ARG A 3 1.45 -36.23 33.17
N ILE A 4 0.45 -36.44 32.33
CA ILE A 4 0.30 -35.74 31.06
C ILE A 4 -0.19 -34.33 31.40
N VAL A 5 0.66 -33.33 31.20
CA VAL A 5 0.25 -31.92 31.22
C VAL A 5 -0.34 -31.63 29.85
N VAL A 6 -1.67 -31.58 29.77
CA VAL A 6 -2.37 -31.06 28.60
C VAL A 6 -2.16 -29.55 28.60
N ALA A 7 -1.24 -29.08 27.75
CA ALA A 7 -1.13 -27.66 27.44
C ALA A 7 -2.37 -27.28 26.63
N ALA A 8 -3.34 -26.64 27.27
CA ALA A 8 -4.41 -25.96 26.58
C ALA A 8 -3.78 -24.83 25.74
N LEU A 9 -3.64 -25.07 24.44
CA LEU A 9 -3.48 -24.01 23.46
C LEU A 9 -4.76 -23.18 23.51
N LEU A 10 -4.76 -22.15 24.37
CA LEU A 10 -5.65 -21.01 24.19
C LEU A 10 -5.33 -20.47 22.80
N ALA A 11 -6.15 -20.83 21.82
CA ALA A 11 -6.33 -20.02 20.65
C ALA A 11 -6.82 -18.67 21.18
N SER A 12 -5.87 -17.78 21.48
CA SER A 12 -6.18 -16.39 21.71
C SER A 12 -6.89 -15.92 20.46
N SER A 13 -8.22 -15.86 20.50
CA SER A 13 -8.95 -14.97 19.63
C SER A 13 -8.34 -13.61 19.90
N LEU A 14 -7.42 -13.15 19.05
CA LEU A 14 -7.10 -11.75 19.01
C LEU A 14 -8.47 -11.09 18.82
N GLY A 15 -8.95 -10.38 19.85
CA GLY A 15 -10.29 -9.82 19.83
C GLY A 15 -10.47 -9.06 18.52
N ALA A 16 -11.59 -9.30 17.84
CA ALA A 16 -11.89 -8.66 16.56
C ALA A 16 -11.62 -7.16 16.68
N ALA A 17 -10.68 -6.67 15.87
CA ALA A 17 -10.28 -5.28 15.89
C ALA A 17 -11.30 -4.50 15.06
N GLU A 18 -12.15 -3.73 15.75
CA GLU A 18 -13.16 -2.91 15.10
C GLU A 18 -12.63 -1.48 14.92
N LEU A 19 -12.61 -1.01 13.68
CA LEU A 19 -12.24 0.35 13.30
C LEU A 19 -13.26 1.34 13.86
N LYS A 20 -12.83 2.17 14.80
CA LYS A 20 -13.71 3.15 15.46
C LYS A 20 -13.78 4.47 14.67
N PRO A 21 -14.90 5.22 14.75
CA PRO A 21 -15.05 6.50 14.07
C PRO A 21 -13.93 7.50 14.39
N GLN A 22 -13.51 7.61 15.64
CA GLN A 22 -12.40 8.49 16.06
C GLN A 22 -11.07 8.17 15.36
N THR A 23 -10.80 6.88 15.10
CA THR A 23 -9.62 6.40 14.37
C THR A 23 -9.69 6.83 12.91
N VAL A 24 -10.88 6.71 12.30
CA VAL A 24 -11.16 7.17 10.93
C VAL A 24 -10.95 8.67 10.81
N GLU A 25 -11.54 9.45 11.71
CA GLU A 25 -11.41 10.91 11.69
C GLU A 25 -9.97 11.38 11.86
N ALA A 26 -9.19 10.72 12.73
CA ALA A 26 -7.77 11.01 12.91
C ALA A 26 -6.95 10.69 11.65
N PHE A 27 -7.19 9.53 11.04
CA PHE A 27 -6.53 9.17 9.78
C PHE A 27 -6.93 10.11 8.64
N ASP A 28 -8.20 10.47 8.51
CA ASP A 28 -8.65 11.38 7.47
C ASP A 28 -8.07 12.80 7.65
N ARG A 29 -7.86 13.25 8.91
CA ARG A 29 -7.09 14.49 9.18
C ARG A 29 -5.65 14.37 8.69
N TYR A 30 -4.99 13.26 8.98
CA TYR A 30 -3.62 13.00 8.53
C TYR A 30 -3.52 13.01 7.00
N ILE A 31 -4.47 12.35 6.32
CA ILE A 31 -4.55 12.36 4.85
C ILE A 31 -4.72 13.77 4.30
N ARG A 32 -5.60 14.60 4.87
CA ARG A 32 -5.75 16.00 4.42
C ARG A 32 -4.46 16.81 4.58
N GLN A 33 -3.71 16.61 5.66
CA GLN A 33 -2.41 17.26 5.87
C GLN A 33 -1.37 16.79 4.85
N THR A 34 -1.34 15.49 4.55
CA THR A 34 -0.51 14.95 3.48
C THR A 34 -0.87 15.57 2.14
N GLU A 35 -2.14 15.60 1.75
CA GLU A 35 -2.56 16.15 0.45
C GLU A 35 -2.21 17.63 0.33
N GLN A 36 -2.40 18.43 1.39
CA GLN A 36 -1.94 19.82 1.43
C GLN A 36 -0.43 19.95 1.23
N ARG A 37 0.38 19.06 1.83
CA ARG A 37 1.83 19.02 1.63
C ARG A 37 2.19 18.65 0.19
N LEU A 38 1.53 17.65 -0.40
CA LEU A 38 1.79 17.18 -1.77
C LEU A 38 1.45 18.27 -2.80
N ASP A 39 0.42 19.07 -2.52
CA ASP A 39 0.01 20.20 -3.36
C ASP A 39 0.95 21.40 -3.22
N GLY A 40 1.48 21.65 -2.02
CA GLY A 40 2.45 22.71 -1.74
C GLY A 40 3.90 22.39 -2.11
N GLN A 41 4.20 21.16 -2.53
CA GLN A 41 5.57 20.72 -2.83
C GLN A 41 6.12 21.42 -4.08
N LYS A 42 7.32 22.03 -3.95
CA LYS A 42 7.99 22.72 -5.06
C LYS A 42 8.55 21.75 -6.12
N GLY A 43 9.13 20.64 -5.66
CA GLY A 43 9.66 19.58 -6.52
C GLY A 43 8.55 18.65 -7.01
N PHE A 44 8.74 18.04 -8.17
CA PHE A 44 7.79 17.03 -8.64
C PHE A 44 8.04 15.67 -7.99
N LEU A 45 9.27 15.14 -8.06
CA LEU A 45 9.63 13.86 -7.47
C LEU A 45 10.29 14.07 -6.10
N TRP A 46 9.88 13.31 -5.10
CA TRP A 46 10.60 13.18 -3.84
C TRP A 46 12.04 12.69 -4.07
N ALA A 47 12.29 11.83 -5.07
CA ALA A 47 13.65 11.40 -5.41
C ALA A 47 14.63 12.58 -5.60
N ASP A 48 14.17 13.71 -6.15
CA ASP A 48 14.98 14.89 -6.47
C ASP A 48 15.33 15.78 -5.28
N GLU A 49 14.70 15.58 -4.11
CA GLU A 49 15.02 16.37 -2.91
C GLU A 49 16.36 15.97 -2.27
N SER A 50 17.00 14.89 -2.74
CA SER A 50 18.34 14.48 -2.35
C SER A 50 19.13 14.02 -3.57
N ALA A 51 20.26 14.69 -3.84
CA ALA A 51 21.14 14.33 -4.95
C ALA A 51 21.69 12.90 -4.84
N ASP A 52 21.90 12.40 -3.61
CA ASP A 52 22.30 11.00 -3.39
C ASP A 52 21.17 10.03 -3.76
N ARG A 53 19.95 10.32 -3.30
CA ARG A 53 18.79 9.52 -3.61
C ARG A 53 18.51 9.48 -5.12
N ALA A 54 18.50 10.64 -5.79
CA ALA A 54 18.33 10.71 -7.23
C ALA A 54 19.39 9.89 -7.97
N ARG A 55 20.67 9.99 -7.58
CA ARG A 55 21.75 9.18 -8.18
C ARG A 55 21.51 7.68 -8.00
N ARG A 56 21.18 7.23 -6.79
CA ARG A 56 20.93 5.82 -6.48
C ARG A 56 19.76 5.26 -7.28
N VAL A 57 18.64 5.97 -7.30
CA VAL A 57 17.47 5.59 -8.09
C VAL A 57 17.81 5.53 -9.57
N ARG A 58 18.54 6.53 -10.09
CA ARG A 58 18.97 6.58 -11.49
C ARG A 58 19.91 5.44 -11.89
N GLN A 59 20.69 4.92 -10.93
CA GLN A 59 21.56 3.75 -11.07
C GLN A 59 20.80 2.41 -10.97
N GLY A 60 19.48 2.45 -10.79
CA GLY A 60 18.60 1.27 -10.79
C GLY A 60 18.25 0.76 -9.39
N GLU A 61 18.69 1.43 -8.33
CA GLU A 61 18.26 1.10 -6.98
C GLU A 61 16.78 1.46 -6.77
N ILE A 62 16.04 0.63 -6.06
CA ILE A 62 14.69 0.97 -5.56
C ILE A 62 14.90 1.55 -4.17
N VAL A 63 14.70 2.86 -4.03
CA VAL A 63 14.90 3.53 -2.74
C VAL A 63 13.56 3.72 -2.07
N VAL A 64 13.40 3.18 -0.86
CA VAL A 64 12.19 3.32 -0.03
C VAL A 64 12.56 3.86 1.35
N GLN A 65 11.84 4.87 1.81
CA GLN A 65 12.05 5.51 3.12
C GLN A 65 10.72 5.83 3.78
N ARG A 66 10.72 5.88 5.11
CA ARG A 66 9.58 6.38 5.88
C ARG A 66 9.49 7.89 5.63
N PHE A 67 8.31 8.39 5.26
CA PHE A 67 8.15 9.81 4.93
C PHE A 67 8.13 10.67 6.20
N ALA A 68 7.33 10.28 7.20
CA ALA A 68 7.26 10.98 8.48
C ALA A 68 8.38 10.54 9.45
N SER A 69 9.24 11.48 9.86
CA SER A 69 10.34 11.32 10.83
C SER A 69 9.96 11.64 12.29
N THR A 70 8.68 11.94 12.57
CA THR A 70 8.11 12.27 13.89
C THR A 70 6.96 11.29 14.22
N PRO A 71 6.58 11.08 15.50
CA PRO A 71 5.91 9.85 15.94
C PRO A 71 4.60 9.62 15.19
N GLU A 72 4.22 8.34 15.07
CA GLU A 72 2.94 7.88 14.54
C GLU A 72 1.87 8.94 14.77
N ALA A 73 1.29 9.47 13.69
CA ALA A 73 0.19 10.41 13.82
C ALA A 73 -0.77 9.85 14.88
N ASP A 74 -1.14 10.65 15.88
CA ASP A 74 -1.97 10.18 16.98
C ASP A 74 -3.33 9.73 16.40
N VAL A 75 -3.43 8.43 16.18
CA VAL A 75 -4.56 7.75 15.54
C VAL A 75 -5.05 6.75 16.58
N PRO A 76 -6.02 7.14 17.44
CA PRO A 76 -6.40 6.31 18.57
C PRO A 76 -6.81 4.90 18.15
N GLY A 77 -6.12 3.88 18.69
CA GLY A 77 -6.38 2.47 18.39
C GLY A 77 -5.90 2.00 17.00
N GLY A 78 -5.17 2.84 16.27
CA GLY A 78 -4.61 2.49 14.96
C GLY A 78 -3.19 3.02 14.77
N LEU A 79 -2.55 2.56 13.70
CA LEU A 79 -1.21 2.98 13.30
C LEU A 79 -1.23 3.41 11.84
N ALA A 80 -0.80 4.65 11.60
CA ALA A 80 -0.58 5.17 10.26
C ALA A 80 0.85 4.88 9.80
N HIS A 81 0.99 4.12 8.71
CA HIS A 81 2.28 3.83 8.07
C HIS A 81 2.41 4.65 6.81
N ASP A 82 3.36 5.58 6.78
CA ASP A 82 3.61 6.48 5.66
C ASP A 82 5.02 6.25 5.09
N TRP A 83 5.05 5.70 3.88
CA TRP A 83 6.26 5.32 3.19
C TRP A 83 6.26 5.87 1.77
N VAL A 84 7.42 6.34 1.33
CA VAL A 84 7.64 6.79 -0.03
C VAL A 84 8.76 5.98 -0.67
N GLY A 85 8.60 5.67 -1.96
CA GLY A 85 9.63 4.98 -2.71
C GLY A 85 9.67 5.43 -4.16
N SER A 86 10.85 5.28 -4.77
CA SER A 86 11.08 5.65 -6.16
C SER A 86 11.94 4.62 -6.89
N VAL A 87 11.66 4.46 -8.18
CA VAL A 87 12.41 3.62 -9.11
C VAL A 87 12.54 4.34 -10.45
N PHE A 88 13.68 4.17 -11.12
CA PHE A 88 13.88 4.61 -12.50
C PHE A 88 13.86 3.40 -13.45
N ILE A 89 13.14 3.55 -14.56
CA ILE A 89 12.96 2.52 -15.58
C ILE A 89 13.59 3.00 -16.89
N PRO A 90 14.83 2.59 -17.21
CA PRO A 90 15.54 3.08 -18.40
C PRO A 90 14.86 2.63 -19.69
N GLY A 91 14.83 3.51 -20.70
CA GLY A 91 14.30 3.20 -22.04
C GLY A 91 12.78 3.06 -22.12
N VAL A 92 12.06 3.18 -21.00
CA VAL A 92 10.60 3.07 -20.95
C VAL A 92 9.98 4.47 -21.00
N THR A 93 9.02 4.66 -21.91
CA THR A 93 8.27 5.91 -22.03
C THR A 93 7.16 6.03 -20.99
N LEU A 94 6.74 7.25 -20.71
CA LEU A 94 5.61 7.58 -19.85
C LEU A 94 4.33 6.95 -20.38
N VAL A 95 4.15 6.92 -21.69
CA VAL A 95 2.96 6.32 -22.32
C VAL A 95 2.92 4.81 -22.07
N LYS A 96 4.04 4.09 -22.23
CA LYS A 96 4.12 2.64 -21.91
C LYS A 96 3.86 2.42 -20.42
N THR A 97 4.44 3.26 -19.56
CA THR A 97 4.27 3.21 -18.11
C THR A 97 2.81 3.40 -17.70
N LEU A 98 2.15 4.46 -18.15
CA LEU A 98 0.75 4.75 -17.83
C LEU A 98 -0.18 3.66 -18.36
N SER A 99 0.06 3.16 -19.57
CA SER A 99 -0.74 2.07 -20.16
C SER A 99 -0.69 0.80 -19.29
N ALA A 100 0.50 0.40 -18.82
CA ALA A 100 0.64 -0.75 -17.93
C ALA A 100 0.04 -0.49 -16.54
N MET A 101 0.19 0.72 -16.00
CA MET A 101 -0.37 1.08 -14.70
C MET A 101 -1.89 1.08 -14.71
N GLN A 102 -2.52 1.58 -15.77
CA GLN A 102 -3.98 1.66 -15.94
C GLN A 102 -4.63 0.35 -16.37
N ASP A 103 -3.86 -0.64 -16.85
CA ASP A 103 -4.38 -1.97 -17.17
C ASP A 103 -4.61 -2.80 -15.89
N TYR A 104 -5.67 -2.47 -15.17
CA TYR A 104 -6.08 -3.17 -13.95
C TYR A 104 -6.68 -4.55 -14.19
N ASN A 105 -6.99 -4.91 -15.44
CA ASN A 105 -7.48 -6.26 -15.75
C ASN A 105 -6.33 -7.27 -15.92
N HIS A 106 -5.10 -6.80 -16.15
CA HIS A 106 -3.91 -7.65 -16.33
C HIS A 106 -2.81 -7.25 -15.34
N LYS A 107 -2.86 -7.83 -14.12
CA LYS A 107 -1.90 -7.58 -13.03
C LYS A 107 -1.09 -8.83 -12.66
N GLU A 108 -0.84 -9.72 -13.60
CA GLU A 108 -0.08 -10.96 -13.45
C GLU A 108 1.32 -10.71 -12.88
N ALA A 109 1.95 -9.60 -13.28
CA ALA A 109 3.28 -9.22 -12.82
C ALA A 109 3.37 -8.94 -11.31
N TYR A 110 2.22 -8.70 -10.66
CA TYR A 110 2.13 -8.43 -9.23
C TYR A 110 1.80 -9.68 -8.40
N ARG A 111 1.73 -10.86 -9.02
CA ARG A 111 1.60 -12.12 -8.29
C ARG A 111 2.87 -12.40 -7.45
N PRO A 112 2.72 -13.06 -6.28
CA PRO A 112 1.48 -13.59 -5.72
C PRO A 112 0.68 -12.57 -4.90
N GLU A 113 1.18 -11.35 -4.69
CA GLU A 113 0.57 -10.34 -3.81
C GLU A 113 -0.79 -9.85 -4.33
N VAL A 114 -0.94 -9.68 -5.65
CA VAL A 114 -2.24 -9.44 -6.30
C VAL A 114 -2.73 -10.77 -6.88
N MET A 115 -3.69 -11.40 -6.20
CA MET A 115 -4.26 -12.69 -6.62
C MET A 115 -5.22 -12.53 -7.79
N ALA A 116 -6.06 -11.48 -7.73
CA ALA A 116 -7.02 -11.10 -8.74
C ALA A 116 -7.15 -9.57 -8.77
N SER A 117 -7.46 -9.02 -9.94
CA SER A 117 -7.73 -7.60 -10.14
C SER A 117 -8.68 -7.43 -11.32
N ARG A 118 -9.58 -6.45 -11.23
CA ARG A 118 -10.47 -6.07 -12.35
C ARG A 118 -11.01 -4.66 -12.18
N ILE A 119 -11.28 -4.01 -13.31
CA ILE A 119 -12.00 -2.74 -13.34
C ILE A 119 -13.48 -3.00 -13.08
N LEU A 120 -14.05 -2.30 -12.08
CA LEU A 120 -15.49 -2.26 -11.81
C LEU A 120 -16.18 -1.19 -12.65
N VAL A 121 -15.58 0.00 -12.67
CA VAL A 121 -16.08 1.17 -13.40
C VAL A 121 -14.89 1.92 -13.99
N ARG A 122 -15.05 2.48 -15.20
CA ARG A 122 -14.10 3.42 -15.78
C ARG A 122 -14.83 4.57 -16.44
N SER A 123 -14.41 5.79 -16.12
CA SER A 123 -14.84 7.02 -16.78
C SER A 123 -13.61 7.86 -17.12
N GLY A 124 -13.11 7.73 -18.35
CA GLY A 124 -11.87 8.39 -18.76
C GLY A 124 -10.66 7.96 -17.91
N ASN A 125 -10.18 8.88 -17.08
CA ASN A 125 -9.04 8.69 -16.17
C ASN A 125 -9.46 8.33 -14.72
N ASP A 126 -10.75 8.19 -14.48
CA ASP A 126 -11.32 7.74 -13.21
C ASP A 126 -11.64 6.24 -13.28
N PHE A 127 -11.21 5.50 -12.26
CA PHE A 127 -11.36 4.06 -12.17
C PHE A 127 -11.89 3.69 -10.79
N VAL A 128 -12.84 2.75 -10.77
CA VAL A 128 -13.14 1.95 -9.59
C VAL A 128 -12.59 0.56 -9.84
N VAL A 129 -11.68 0.09 -8.99
CA VAL A 129 -10.92 -1.15 -9.19
C VAL A 129 -11.10 -2.08 -8.01
N TYR A 130 -11.40 -3.35 -8.28
CA TYR A 130 -11.34 -4.43 -7.31
C TYR A 130 -9.98 -5.12 -7.35
N MET A 131 -9.42 -5.43 -6.19
CA MET A 131 -8.24 -6.30 -6.06
C MET A 131 -8.42 -7.30 -4.92
N ARG A 132 -7.93 -8.52 -5.12
CA ARG A 132 -7.74 -9.52 -4.06
C ARG A 132 -6.26 -9.58 -3.71
N LEU A 133 -5.91 -9.16 -2.51
CA LEU A 133 -4.54 -8.99 -2.06
C LEU A 133 -4.15 -10.09 -1.07
N LEU A 134 -3.05 -10.77 -1.33
CA LEU A 134 -2.41 -11.71 -0.42
C LEU A 134 -1.32 -11.00 0.39
N LYS A 135 -1.46 -10.98 1.71
CA LYS A 135 -0.42 -10.52 2.63
C LYS A 135 0.15 -11.72 3.38
N LYS A 136 1.41 -12.08 3.07
CA LYS A 136 2.09 -13.23 3.65
C LYS A 136 3.32 -12.80 4.44
N LYS A 137 3.25 -12.86 5.77
CA LYS A 137 4.40 -12.79 6.67
C LYS A 137 4.31 -13.93 7.70
N VAL A 138 4.07 -13.62 8.97
CA VAL A 138 3.87 -14.62 10.04
C VAL A 138 2.46 -15.22 9.96
N ILE A 139 1.48 -14.38 9.61
CA ILE A 139 0.10 -14.78 9.34
C ILE A 139 -0.16 -14.50 7.86
N THR A 140 -0.84 -15.43 7.20
CA THR A 140 -1.31 -15.25 5.81
C THR A 140 -2.71 -14.69 5.87
N VAL A 141 -2.92 -13.56 5.19
CA VAL A 141 -4.19 -12.82 5.18
C VAL A 141 -4.56 -12.55 3.73
N VAL A 142 -5.82 -12.73 3.39
CA VAL A 142 -6.37 -12.31 2.11
C VAL A 142 -7.36 -11.18 2.33
N LEU A 143 -7.22 -10.12 1.53
CA LEU A 143 -8.05 -8.93 1.60
C LEU A 143 -8.69 -8.66 0.24
N ASP A 144 -10.00 -8.49 0.23
CA ASP A 144 -10.72 -7.95 -0.92
C ASP A 144 -10.86 -6.44 -0.78
N THR A 145 -10.35 -5.71 -1.76
CA THR A 145 -10.26 -4.25 -1.74
C THR A 145 -10.95 -3.63 -2.94
N GLU A 146 -11.54 -2.47 -2.73
CA GLU A 146 -12.04 -1.60 -3.79
C GLU A 146 -11.37 -0.24 -3.68
N HIS A 147 -10.98 0.31 -4.83
CA HIS A 147 -10.20 1.52 -4.93
C HIS A 147 -10.84 2.51 -5.90
N ASP A 148 -11.01 3.75 -5.46
CA ASP A 148 -11.26 4.90 -6.32
C ASP A 148 -9.92 5.50 -6.75
N ILE A 149 -9.69 5.59 -8.06
CA ILE A 149 -8.41 5.97 -8.62
C ILE A 149 -8.61 7.06 -9.68
N HIS A 150 -7.86 8.15 -9.56
CA HIS A 150 -7.88 9.26 -10.51
C HIS A 150 -6.47 9.53 -11.04
N TYR A 151 -6.32 9.51 -12.38
CA TYR A 151 -5.10 9.90 -13.08
C TYR A 151 -5.22 11.30 -13.69
N PHE A 152 -4.19 12.12 -13.55
CA PHE A 152 -4.19 13.46 -14.14
C PHE A 152 -2.79 13.93 -14.50
N GLN A 153 -2.73 14.70 -15.59
CA GLN A 153 -1.49 15.33 -16.03
C GLN A 153 -1.27 16.64 -15.24
N VAL A 154 -0.04 16.85 -14.76
CA VAL A 154 0.33 18.09 -14.04
C VAL A 154 1.39 18.91 -14.76
N GLY A 155 1.81 18.47 -15.95
CA GLY A 155 2.71 19.21 -16.83
C GLY A 155 3.23 18.34 -17.98
N PRO A 156 4.07 18.91 -18.86
CA PRO A 156 4.71 18.15 -19.93
C PRO A 156 5.49 16.97 -19.36
N GLY A 157 5.19 15.75 -19.84
CA GLY A 157 5.86 14.52 -19.40
C GLY A 157 5.66 14.15 -17.93
N ARG A 158 4.67 14.74 -17.22
CA ARG A 158 4.44 14.51 -15.78
C ARG A 158 2.98 14.18 -15.47
N TRP A 159 2.76 13.05 -14.84
CA TRP A 159 1.44 12.56 -14.45
C TRP A 159 1.41 12.16 -12.98
N ARG A 160 0.24 12.33 -12.37
CA ARG A 160 -0.06 11.84 -11.02
C ARG A 160 -1.19 10.82 -11.07
N SER A 161 -1.21 9.93 -10.08
CA SER A 161 -2.38 9.12 -9.77
C SER A 161 -2.64 9.17 -8.27
N ILE A 162 -3.90 9.33 -7.89
CA ILE A 162 -4.33 9.20 -6.50
C ILE A 162 -5.25 8.00 -6.42
N SER A 163 -4.95 7.05 -5.54
CA SER A 163 -5.81 5.91 -5.24
C SER A 163 -6.22 5.96 -3.78
N ARG A 164 -7.52 5.79 -3.51
CA ARG A 164 -8.07 5.68 -2.16
C ARG A 164 -8.92 4.43 -2.07
N THR A 165 -8.78 3.68 -0.98
CA THR A 165 -9.62 2.51 -0.73
C THR A 165 -11.01 2.95 -0.25
N THR A 166 -12.05 2.40 -0.88
CA THR A 166 -13.46 2.57 -0.49
C THR A 166 -13.97 1.38 0.31
N LYS A 167 -13.40 0.19 0.07
CA LYS A 167 -13.65 -1.04 0.81
C LYS A 167 -12.33 -1.78 1.04
N ILE A 168 -12.15 -2.31 2.25
CA ILE A 168 -11.19 -3.36 2.56
C ILE A 168 -11.90 -4.37 3.46
N ALA A 169 -11.98 -5.62 3.04
CA ALA A 169 -12.58 -6.71 3.79
C ALA A 169 -11.61 -7.89 3.87
N GLN A 170 -11.47 -8.48 5.06
CA GLN A 170 -10.70 -9.71 5.24
C GLN A 170 -11.54 -10.90 4.77
N VAL A 171 -10.93 -11.77 3.95
CA VAL A 171 -11.57 -12.97 3.43
C VAL A 171 -11.31 -14.13 4.40
N GLU A 172 -12.39 -14.73 4.90
CA GLU A 172 -12.35 -15.91 5.77
C GLU A 172 -12.66 -17.18 5.00
N LYS A 173 -12.10 -18.31 5.48
CA LYS A 173 -12.25 -19.64 4.88
C LYS A 173 -11.89 -19.68 3.38
N LEU A 174 -10.81 -18.98 3.02
CA LEU A 174 -10.29 -18.91 1.65
C LEU A 174 -10.25 -20.29 0.96
N GLY A 175 -10.84 -20.37 -0.23
CA GLY A 175 -10.89 -21.57 -1.07
C GLY A 175 -11.86 -22.65 -0.59
N LYS A 176 -12.70 -22.37 0.41
CA LYS A 176 -13.79 -23.26 0.85
C LYS A 176 -15.13 -22.81 0.24
N PRO A 177 -16.13 -23.71 0.12
CA PRO A 177 -17.46 -23.34 -0.40
C PRO A 177 -18.18 -22.27 0.42
N ASP A 178 -17.78 -22.10 1.69
CA ASP A 178 -18.27 -21.09 2.62
C ASP A 178 -17.26 -19.96 2.86
N GLU A 179 -16.42 -19.66 1.86
CA GLU A 179 -15.61 -18.44 1.82
C GLU A 179 -16.51 -17.19 1.88
N TYR A 180 -16.12 -16.20 2.69
CA TYR A 180 -16.87 -14.96 2.83
C TYR A 180 -16.00 -13.79 3.26
N ASP A 181 -16.44 -12.59 2.90
CA ASP A 181 -15.86 -11.33 3.37
C ASP A 181 -16.36 -11.03 4.79
N LEU A 182 -15.44 -10.72 5.71
CA LEU A 182 -15.80 -10.04 6.95
C LEU A 182 -16.28 -8.60 6.65
N PRO A 183 -17.17 -8.03 7.46
CA PRO A 183 -17.57 -6.64 7.30
C PRO A 183 -16.36 -5.69 7.30
N PRO A 184 -16.30 -4.67 6.42
CA PRO A 184 -15.21 -3.71 6.41
C PRO A 184 -14.99 -3.05 7.78
N GLY A 185 -13.72 -2.83 8.13
CA GLY A 185 -13.35 -2.29 9.44
C GLY A 185 -13.39 -3.30 10.59
N THR A 186 -13.68 -4.58 10.33
CA THR A 186 -13.61 -5.67 11.33
C THR A 186 -12.45 -6.63 11.04
N GLY A 187 -12.43 -7.79 11.68
CA GLY A 187 -11.39 -8.81 11.51
C GLY A 187 -10.14 -8.51 12.34
N ASP A 188 -8.98 -8.93 11.83
CA ASP A 188 -7.72 -8.84 12.57
C ASP A 188 -7.03 -7.48 12.43
N GLY A 189 -7.63 -6.50 11.73
CA GLY A 189 -7.09 -5.15 11.60
C GLY A 189 -5.73 -5.05 10.89
N PHE A 190 -5.38 -6.01 10.03
CA PHE A 190 -4.13 -5.99 9.25
C PHE A 190 -4.03 -4.85 8.26
N LEU A 191 -5.16 -4.36 7.76
CA LEU A 191 -5.27 -3.19 6.91
C LEU A 191 -6.72 -2.69 6.95
N TRP A 192 -6.91 -1.46 7.41
CA TRP A 192 -8.21 -0.80 7.46
C TRP A 192 -8.38 0.23 6.35
N LYS A 193 -7.32 0.95 6.00
CA LYS A 193 -7.29 1.92 4.91
C LYS A 193 -5.93 1.89 4.19
N LEU A 194 -5.95 2.23 2.92
CA LEU A 194 -4.77 2.42 2.07
C LEU A 194 -5.05 3.53 1.07
N ASN A 195 -4.18 4.54 1.06
CA ASN A 195 -4.13 5.58 0.04
C ASN A 195 -2.74 5.57 -0.60
N THR A 196 -2.67 5.73 -1.93
CA THR A 196 -1.40 5.83 -2.65
C THR A 196 -1.37 7.00 -3.60
N TYR A 197 -0.26 7.74 -3.60
CA TYR A 197 -0.01 8.90 -4.44
C TYR A 197 1.16 8.60 -5.37
N TRP A 198 0.83 8.30 -6.62
CA TRP A 198 1.82 8.00 -7.64
C TRP A 198 2.22 9.24 -8.42
N ARG A 199 3.49 9.28 -8.81
CA ARG A 199 4.04 10.29 -9.71
C ARG A 199 4.86 9.60 -10.79
N PHE A 200 4.67 10.04 -12.02
CA PHE A 200 5.34 9.52 -13.20
C PHE A 200 5.97 10.67 -13.95
N ALA A 201 7.27 10.57 -14.25
CA ALA A 201 7.99 11.57 -15.05
C ALA A 201 8.91 10.90 -16.07
N GLU A 202 8.73 11.21 -17.35
CA GLU A 202 9.69 10.80 -18.38
C GLU A 202 10.80 11.86 -18.52
N ARG A 203 12.04 11.44 -18.26
CA ARG A 203 13.27 12.23 -18.42
C ARG A 203 14.49 11.31 -18.33
N ASP A 204 15.67 11.85 -18.64
CA ASP A 204 16.95 11.13 -18.55
C ASP A 204 16.98 9.82 -19.36
N GLY A 205 16.17 9.73 -20.42
CA GLY A 205 16.04 8.54 -21.27
C GLY A 205 15.23 7.39 -20.65
N GLY A 206 14.32 7.66 -19.70
CA GLY A 206 13.42 6.66 -19.13
C GLY A 206 12.29 7.27 -18.31
N THR A 207 11.57 6.45 -17.56
CA THR A 207 10.48 6.90 -16.69
C THR A 207 10.85 6.72 -15.23
N TRP A 208 10.76 7.82 -14.48
CA TRP A 208 10.75 7.82 -13.03
C TRP A 208 9.35 7.49 -12.53
N VAL A 209 9.26 6.51 -11.64
CA VAL A 209 8.02 6.10 -10.98
C VAL A 209 8.22 6.24 -9.48
N GLU A 210 7.36 7.02 -8.85
CA GLU A 210 7.37 7.26 -7.42
C GLU A 210 5.99 6.99 -6.83
N CYS A 211 5.96 6.45 -5.63
CA CYS A 211 4.73 6.15 -4.90
C CYS A 211 4.93 6.49 -3.41
N GLU A 212 4.05 7.33 -2.88
CA GLU A 212 3.83 7.49 -1.45
C GLU A 212 2.60 6.66 -1.06
N ALA A 213 2.77 5.68 -0.17
CA ALA A 213 1.74 4.78 0.30
C ALA A 213 1.48 4.99 1.79
N ILE A 214 0.24 5.34 2.12
CA ILE A 214 -0.22 5.58 3.48
C ILE A 214 -1.28 4.55 3.84
N SER A 215 -0.97 3.70 4.81
CA SER A 215 -1.89 2.66 5.30
C SER A 215 -2.26 2.87 6.75
N LEU A 216 -3.46 2.42 7.11
CA LEU A 216 -3.96 2.36 8.48
C LEU A 216 -4.11 0.90 8.89
N THR A 217 -3.53 0.52 10.02
CA THR A 217 -3.74 -0.78 10.65
C THR A 217 -4.26 -0.59 12.07
N ARG A 218 -4.69 -1.67 12.72
CA ARG A 218 -4.87 -1.64 14.18
C ARG A 218 -3.57 -1.37 14.91
N ASP A 219 -3.69 -0.86 16.12
CA ASP A 219 -2.58 -0.76 17.06
C ASP A 219 -2.17 -2.13 17.63
N VAL A 220 -0.97 -2.18 18.21
CA VAL A 220 -0.40 -3.38 18.80
C VAL A 220 -1.20 -3.78 20.05
N PRO A 221 -1.70 -5.03 20.14
CA PRO A 221 -2.30 -5.52 21.37
C PRO A 221 -1.37 -5.35 22.57
N LEU A 222 -1.97 -4.98 23.71
CA LEU A 222 -1.25 -4.87 24.97
C LEU A 222 -0.46 -6.16 25.27
N GLY A 223 0.83 -6.01 25.59
CA GLY A 223 1.72 -7.12 25.91
C GLY A 223 2.38 -7.83 24.71
N LEU A 224 1.98 -7.55 23.46
CA LEU A 224 2.56 -8.17 22.25
C LEU A 224 3.50 -7.24 21.45
N GLY A 225 3.81 -6.07 22.01
CA GLY A 225 4.72 -5.07 21.43
C GLY A 225 6.01 -5.65 20.84
N TRP A 226 6.70 -6.49 21.60
CA TRP A 226 8.03 -6.98 21.23
C TRP A 226 8.03 -7.96 20.05
N ILE A 227 6.95 -8.71 19.83
CA ILE A 227 6.83 -9.65 18.69
C ILE A 227 6.39 -8.90 17.43
N ILE A 228 5.44 -7.98 17.57
CA ILE A 228 4.71 -7.41 16.42
C ILE A 228 5.41 -6.14 15.89
N LYS A 229 6.11 -5.38 16.73
CA LYS A 229 6.82 -4.14 16.32
C LYS A 229 7.74 -4.30 15.10
N PRO A 230 8.58 -5.35 14.98
CA PRO A 230 9.41 -5.52 13.79
C PRO A 230 8.58 -5.70 12.51
N ILE A 231 7.47 -6.44 12.58
CA ILE A 231 6.58 -6.68 11.43
C ILE A 231 5.93 -5.37 11.00
N ILE A 232 5.41 -4.60 11.95
CA ILE A 232 4.79 -3.29 11.69
C ILE A 232 5.78 -2.32 11.05
N ARG A 233 7.04 -2.34 11.50
CA ARG A 233 8.09 -1.46 10.98
C ARG A 233 8.48 -1.82 9.55
N ASP A 234 8.61 -3.11 9.24
CA ASP A 234 9.28 -3.55 8.01
C ASP A 234 8.29 -3.93 6.89
N LEU A 235 7.09 -4.43 7.22
CA LEU A 235 6.12 -4.91 6.24
C LEU A 235 5.61 -3.84 5.26
N PRO A 236 5.23 -2.62 5.70
CA PRO A 236 4.78 -1.59 4.77
C PRO A 236 5.89 -1.16 3.79
N LYS A 237 7.13 -1.04 4.30
CA LYS A 237 8.32 -0.74 3.49
C LYS A 237 8.53 -1.79 2.41
N GLU A 238 8.60 -3.06 2.82
CA GLU A 238 8.83 -4.18 1.89
C GLU A 238 7.71 -4.30 0.86
N SER A 239 6.45 -4.09 1.26
CA SER A 239 5.31 -4.13 0.33
C SER A 239 5.42 -3.04 -0.73
N LEU A 240 5.84 -1.82 -0.36
CA LEU A 240 6.06 -0.75 -1.33
C LEU A 240 7.27 -1.03 -2.23
N GLU A 241 8.36 -1.53 -1.67
CA GLU A 241 9.56 -1.90 -2.42
C GLU A 241 9.25 -2.99 -3.47
N ASN A 242 8.50 -4.03 -3.09
CA ASN A 242 8.05 -5.08 -4.00
C ASN A 242 7.14 -4.54 -5.09
N THR A 243 6.19 -3.66 -4.75
CA THR A 243 5.29 -3.04 -5.73
C THR A 243 6.08 -2.27 -6.79
N LEU A 244 7.06 -1.45 -6.38
CA LEU A 244 7.93 -0.71 -7.29
C LEU A 244 8.81 -1.63 -8.15
N ARG A 245 9.32 -2.71 -7.55
CA ARG A 245 10.12 -3.72 -8.25
C ARG A 245 9.31 -4.42 -9.33
N GLN A 246 8.14 -4.95 -8.99
CA GLN A 246 7.24 -5.60 -9.93
C GLN A 246 6.81 -4.66 -11.05
N THR A 247 6.57 -3.37 -10.73
CA THR A 247 6.25 -2.35 -11.74
C THR A 247 7.40 -2.17 -12.74
N ARG A 248 8.63 -1.99 -12.26
CA ARG A 248 9.82 -1.89 -13.13
C ARG A 248 9.99 -3.15 -13.97
N ASP A 249 9.94 -4.32 -13.35
CA ASP A 249 10.20 -5.60 -14.00
C ASP A 249 9.11 -5.94 -15.05
N ALA A 250 7.87 -5.50 -14.84
CA ALA A 250 6.79 -5.60 -15.84
C ALA A 250 7.05 -4.73 -17.08
N LEU A 251 7.61 -3.53 -16.87
CA LEU A 251 7.83 -2.54 -17.93
C LEU A 251 9.14 -2.73 -18.69
N SER A 252 10.11 -3.43 -18.08
CA SER A 252 11.44 -3.69 -18.63
C SER A 252 11.51 -4.95 -19.51
N LYS A 253 10.38 -5.63 -19.68
CA LYS A 253 10.15 -6.65 -20.70
C LYS A 253 9.79 -6.01 -22.03
#